data_AF-A0A554LH26-F1
#
_entry.id   AF-A0A554LH26-F1
#
_cell.length_a   1.000
_cell.length_b   1.000
_cell.length_c   1.000
_cell.angle_alpha   90.00
_cell.angle_beta   90.00
_cell.angle_gamma   90.00
#
_symmetry.space_group_name_H-M   'P 1'
#
loop_
_entity.id
_entity.type
_entity.pdbx_description
1 polymer ?
#
loop_
_entity_poly.entity_id
_entity_poly.type
_entity_poly.pdbx_seq_one_letter_code
_entity_poly.pdbx_strand_id
1 'polypeptide(L)'
;GAFALGTAPGLLGIGGLTSAIKGIFARRFFKFAGIVVVSLAIFNISNGLNLTGLTAKFSSSSAKNESKASPKSDPNVVEANGKQIVRMTQKSNGYSPNTFTIKQGVPVKWVINSTDPNSCAASLYAKELNVRSYLKYGENVFEFTPTEVGRINFSCSMGMYRGYFEVVENNATLSPSPTVSAATTASATPPPTDPNAQVIKATYSQKGDIQPKRFAVKANQPVRFEILAEDDGRGCMGSITIPDLIEEYDILEKGRTTVFDFTPTKPGNYLITCSMGSPRGTITVQ
;
A
#
# COMPACT_ATOMS: atom_id res chain seq x y z
N GLY A 1 -26.74 -33.46 -3.50
CA GLY A 1 -26.53 -34.89 -3.17
C GLY A 1 -25.06 -35.23 -2.98
N ALA A 2 -24.25 -35.18 -4.05
CA ALA A 2 -22.88 -35.70 -4.07
C ALA A 2 -21.88 -35.05 -3.08
N PHE A 3 -22.02 -33.76 -2.77
CA PHE A 3 -21.15 -33.08 -1.78
C PHE A 3 -21.31 -33.61 -0.36
N ALA A 4 -22.53 -33.99 0.05
CA ALA A 4 -22.78 -34.52 1.39
C ALA A 4 -22.20 -35.93 1.56
N LEU A 5 -22.15 -36.72 0.48
CA LEU A 5 -21.54 -38.06 0.47
C LEU A 5 -20.01 -38.02 0.63
N GLY A 6 -19.36 -36.96 0.13
CA GLY A 6 -17.90 -36.80 0.23
C GLY A 6 -17.40 -36.39 1.62
N THR A 7 -18.17 -35.55 2.34
CA THR A 7 -17.80 -35.10 3.70
C THR A 7 -18.40 -35.97 4.80
N ALA A 8 -19.42 -36.77 4.49
CA ALA A 8 -20.08 -37.66 5.46
C ALA A 8 -19.11 -38.60 6.19
N PRO A 9 -18.14 -39.29 5.54
CA PRO A 9 -17.22 -40.16 6.26
C PRO A 9 -16.35 -39.42 7.29
N GLY A 10 -15.89 -38.22 6.96
CA GLY A 10 -15.08 -37.39 7.87
C GLY A 10 -15.89 -36.86 9.05
N LEU A 11 -17.10 -36.35 8.79
CA LEU A 11 -18.01 -35.83 9.82
C LEU A 11 -18.53 -36.95 10.73
N LEU A 12 -18.86 -38.11 10.17
CA LEU A 12 -19.24 -39.30 10.94
C LEU A 12 -18.07 -39.89 11.72
N GLY A 13 -16.84 -39.82 11.19
CA GLY A 13 -15.62 -40.21 11.91
C GLY A 13 -15.39 -39.36 13.16
N ILE A 14 -15.49 -38.03 13.02
CA ILE A 14 -15.36 -37.09 14.16
C ILE A 14 -16.52 -37.25 15.15
N GLY A 15 -17.75 -37.39 14.67
CA GLY A 15 -18.94 -37.64 15.50
C GLY A 15 -18.91 -38.99 16.23
N GLY A 16 -18.42 -40.04 15.58
CA GLY A 16 -18.28 -41.37 16.16
C GLY A 16 -17.19 -41.43 17.23
N LEU A 17 -16.03 -40.82 16.97
CA LEU A 17 -14.92 -40.75 17.93
C LEU A 17 -15.30 -39.95 19.19
N THR A 18 -15.98 -38.81 19.03
CA THR A 18 -16.45 -38.01 20.17
C THR A 18 -17.51 -38.71 21.01
N SER A 19 -18.33 -39.59 20.40
CA SER A 19 -19.35 -40.38 21.10
C SER A 19 -18.79 -41.54 21.94
N ALA A 20 -17.65 -42.09 21.53
CA ALA A 20 -16.97 -43.18 22.24
C ALA A 20 -16.10 -42.71 23.42
N ILE A 21 -15.73 -41.43 23.45
CA ILE A 21 -14.87 -40.84 24.47
C ILE A 21 -15.73 -40.41 25.67
N LYS A 22 -15.72 -41.20 26.76
CA LYS A 22 -16.41 -40.88 28.02
C LYS A 22 -15.42 -40.67 29.18
N GLY A 23 -15.85 -39.91 30.20
CA GLY A 23 -15.10 -39.75 31.45
C GLY A 23 -14.03 -38.66 31.45
N ILE A 24 -12.96 -38.85 32.23
CA ILE A 24 -11.90 -37.85 32.47
C ILE A 24 -11.14 -37.47 31.18
N PHE A 25 -10.98 -38.41 30.25
CA PHE A 25 -10.30 -38.17 28.98
C PHE A 25 -11.06 -37.19 28.08
N ALA A 26 -12.39 -37.30 28.02
CA ALA A 26 -13.26 -36.34 27.32
C ALA A 26 -13.07 -34.91 27.83
N ARG A 27 -13.09 -34.74 29.16
CA ARG A 27 -12.90 -33.42 29.80
C ARG A 27 -11.54 -32.79 29.48
N ARG A 28 -10.47 -33.59 29.42
CA ARG A 28 -9.13 -33.09 29.05
C ARG A 28 -9.05 -32.74 27.55
N PHE A 29 -9.60 -33.58 26.69
CA PHE A 29 -9.65 -33.35 25.25
C PHE A 29 -10.41 -32.06 24.89
N PHE A 30 -11.63 -31.87 25.42
CA PHE A 30 -12.41 -30.67 25.14
C PHE A 30 -11.78 -29.40 25.72
N LYS A 31 -11.11 -29.48 26.88
CA LYS A 31 -10.33 -28.35 27.42
C LYS A 31 -9.18 -27.97 26.49
N PHE A 32 -8.43 -28.95 25.99
CA PHE A 32 -7.33 -28.71 25.05
C PHE A 32 -7.83 -28.13 23.74
N ALA A 33 -8.85 -28.75 23.12
CA ALA A 33 -9.45 -28.26 21.89
C ALA A 33 -9.98 -26.83 22.04
N GLY A 34 -10.63 -26.52 23.15
CA GLY A 34 -11.09 -25.16 23.46
C GLY A 34 -9.95 -24.14 23.56
N ILE A 35 -8.85 -24.48 24.24
CA ILE A 35 -7.66 -23.60 24.34
C ILE A 35 -7.05 -23.33 22.96
N VAL A 36 -6.96 -24.37 22.10
CA VAL A 36 -6.44 -24.24 20.74
C VAL A 36 -7.34 -23.33 19.89
N VAL A 37 -8.66 -23.52 19.96
CA VAL A 37 -9.62 -22.67 19.21
C VAL A 37 -9.57 -21.23 19.68
N VAL A 38 -9.52 -20.96 21.00
CA VAL A 38 -9.40 -19.61 21.54
C VAL A 38 -8.08 -18.95 21.11
N SER A 39 -6.96 -19.70 21.14
CA SER A 39 -5.66 -19.19 20.70
C SER A 39 -5.66 -18.84 19.21
N LEU A 40 -6.27 -19.69 18.38
CA LEU A 40 -6.42 -19.45 16.95
C LEU A 40 -7.34 -18.26 16.65
N ALA A 41 -8.42 -18.08 17.42
CA ALA A 41 -9.31 -16.93 17.30
C ALA A 41 -8.58 -15.62 17.63
N ILE A 42 -7.81 -15.58 18.73
CA ILE A 42 -7.00 -14.41 19.09
C ILE A 42 -5.96 -14.09 18.01
N PHE A 43 -5.28 -15.12 17.47
CA PHE A 43 -4.34 -14.95 16.36
C PHE A 43 -5.02 -14.36 15.12
N ASN A 44 -6.20 -14.85 14.75
CA ASN A 44 -6.95 -14.33 13.60
C ASN A 44 -7.47 -12.91 13.84
N ILE A 45 -7.91 -12.57 15.05
CA ILE A 45 -8.32 -11.20 15.41
C ILE A 45 -7.14 -10.24 15.32
N SER A 46 -5.98 -10.63 15.85
CA SER A 46 -4.75 -9.81 15.76
C SER A 46 -4.33 -9.55 14.32
N ASN A 47 -4.51 -10.53 13.43
CA ASN A 47 -4.23 -10.35 12.01
C ASN A 47 -5.31 -9.53 11.29
N GLY A 48 -6.59 -9.72 11.65
CA GLY A 48 -7.73 -9.01 11.06
C GLY A 48 -7.78 -7.52 11.42
N LEU A 49 -7.49 -7.15 12.68
CA LEU A 49 -7.44 -5.75 13.12
C LEU A 49 -6.33 -4.94 12.44
N ASN A 50 -5.27 -5.63 12.00
CA ASN A 50 -4.14 -5.00 11.33
C ASN A 50 -4.43 -4.66 9.86
N LEU A 51 -5.35 -5.40 9.22
CA LEU A 51 -5.82 -5.10 7.86
C LEU A 51 -6.80 -3.92 7.82
N THR A 52 -7.48 -3.62 8.94
CA THR A 52 -8.49 -2.55 9.01
C THR A 52 -7.93 -1.22 9.53
N GLY A 53 -6.64 -1.15 9.86
CA GLY A 53 -5.99 0.06 10.39
C GLY A 53 -6.43 0.46 11.80
N LEU A 54 -7.22 -0.37 12.49
CA LEU A 54 -7.73 -0.10 13.84
C LEU A 54 -6.69 -0.36 14.94
N THR A 55 -5.63 -1.12 14.67
CA THR A 55 -4.55 -1.40 15.63
C THR A 55 -3.89 -0.12 16.17
N ALA A 56 -3.82 0.94 15.36
CA ALA A 56 -3.29 2.25 15.74
C ALA A 56 -4.16 3.00 16.76
N LYS A 57 -5.46 2.70 16.83
CA LYS A 57 -6.41 3.35 17.76
C LYS A 57 -6.64 2.59 19.06
N PHE A 58 -6.34 1.29 19.09
CA PHE A 58 -6.52 0.44 20.28
C PHE A 58 -5.22 0.14 21.04
N SER A 59 -4.05 0.30 20.41
CA SER A 59 -2.75 0.20 21.12
C SER A 59 -2.37 1.47 21.89
N SER A 60 -3.18 2.53 21.82
CA SER A 60 -2.93 3.82 22.49
C SER A 60 -3.33 3.85 23.97
N SER A 61 -3.84 2.77 24.55
CA SER A 61 -4.24 2.71 25.97
C SER A 61 -3.28 1.95 26.89
N SER A 62 -2.10 1.52 26.41
CA SER A 62 -1.08 0.89 27.27
C SER A 62 0.33 1.02 26.70
N ALA A 63 0.97 2.16 26.92
CA ALA A 63 2.42 2.28 27.18
C ALA A 63 2.82 3.75 27.39
N LYS A 64 2.80 4.20 28.65
CA LYS A 64 3.73 5.27 29.05
C LYS A 64 5.09 4.61 29.25
N ASN A 65 6.01 4.82 28.32
CA ASN A 65 7.45 4.88 28.56
C ASN A 65 8.14 5.33 27.27
N GLU A 66 8.23 6.66 27.11
CA GLU A 66 9.13 7.28 26.15
C GLU A 66 10.56 7.10 26.65
N SER A 67 11.32 6.23 25.99
CA SER A 67 12.78 6.32 25.98
C SER A 67 13.18 7.13 24.76
N LYS A 68 13.52 8.39 24.99
CA LYS A 68 14.13 9.32 24.05
C LYS A 68 15.45 8.70 23.56
N ALA A 69 15.44 8.09 22.38
CA ALA A 69 16.63 7.48 21.79
C ALA A 69 17.35 8.48 20.88
N SER A 70 18.59 8.80 21.25
CA SER A 70 19.57 9.55 20.45
C SER A 70 19.80 8.90 19.07
N PRO A 71 20.23 9.65 18.04
CA PRO A 71 20.39 9.13 16.68
C PRO A 71 21.55 8.13 16.65
N LYS A 72 21.23 6.84 16.66
CA LYS A 72 22.20 5.79 16.37
C LYS A 72 22.32 5.70 14.86
N SER A 73 23.50 5.97 14.33
CA SER A 73 23.86 5.67 12.95
C SER A 73 23.65 4.18 12.72
N ASP A 74 22.74 3.82 11.80
CA ASP A 74 22.48 2.43 11.44
C ASP A 74 23.62 1.92 10.54
N PRO A 75 24.32 0.82 10.90
CA PRO A 75 25.41 0.28 10.10
C PRO A 75 24.98 -0.22 8.70
N ASN A 76 23.68 -0.39 8.44
CA ASN A 76 23.13 -0.84 7.16
C ASN A 76 22.64 0.30 6.26
N VAL A 77 22.80 1.55 6.71
CA VAL A 77 22.45 2.76 5.96
C VAL A 77 23.73 3.55 5.73
N VAL A 78 24.18 3.57 4.47
CA VAL A 78 25.39 4.30 4.07
C VAL A 78 24.98 5.60 3.38
N GLU A 79 25.45 6.73 3.89
CA GLU A 79 25.29 8.01 3.21
C GLU A 79 26.36 8.16 2.12
N ALA A 80 25.93 8.28 0.87
CA ALA A 80 26.82 8.48 -0.28
C ALA A 80 26.19 9.47 -1.27
N ASN A 81 26.94 10.49 -1.67
CA ASN A 81 26.52 11.49 -2.68
C ASN A 81 25.16 12.17 -2.37
N GLY A 82 24.87 12.47 -1.10
CA GLY A 82 23.62 13.09 -0.69
C GLY A 82 22.38 12.16 -0.73
N LYS A 83 22.59 10.85 -0.95
CA LYS A 83 21.56 9.82 -0.84
C LYS A 83 21.88 8.86 0.31
N GLN A 84 20.84 8.32 0.94
CA GLN A 84 20.94 7.25 1.94
C GLN A 84 20.76 5.90 1.24
N ILE A 85 21.78 5.07 1.22
CA ILE A 85 21.72 3.74 0.62
C ILE A 85 21.36 2.73 1.70
N VAL A 86 20.19 2.13 1.58
CA VAL A 86 19.69 1.09 2.49
C VAL A 86 19.83 -0.27 1.81
N ARG A 87 20.47 -1.23 2.48
CA ARG A 87 20.63 -2.59 1.95
C ARG A 87 19.89 -3.61 2.80
N MET A 88 19.14 -4.48 2.13
CA MET A 88 18.57 -5.68 2.76
C MET A 88 18.78 -6.92 1.91
N THR A 89 18.63 -8.08 2.54
CA THR A 89 18.52 -9.38 1.88
C THR A 89 17.11 -9.95 2.09
N GLN A 90 16.50 -10.47 1.04
CA GLN A 90 15.27 -11.24 1.09
C GLN A 90 15.59 -12.74 0.89
N LYS A 91 15.14 -13.57 1.84
CA LYS A 91 15.25 -15.04 1.87
C LYS A 91 13.87 -15.67 2.04
N SER A 92 13.77 -17.00 1.96
CA SER A 92 12.51 -17.72 2.24
C SER A 92 11.95 -17.48 3.63
N ASN A 93 12.81 -17.19 4.61
CA ASN A 93 12.41 -16.89 5.99
C ASN A 93 12.14 -15.40 6.27
N GLY A 94 12.15 -14.53 5.25
CA GLY A 94 11.79 -13.11 5.38
C GLY A 94 12.89 -12.13 4.96
N TYR A 95 12.92 -10.97 5.63
CA TYR A 95 13.81 -9.85 5.33
C TYR A 95 14.90 -9.72 6.41
N SER A 96 16.14 -9.45 5.99
CA SER A 96 17.26 -9.26 6.91
C SER A 96 18.31 -8.30 6.35
N PRO A 97 18.66 -7.23 7.08
CA PRO A 97 17.90 -6.65 8.20
C PRO A 97 16.50 -6.20 7.75
N ASN A 98 15.59 -6.01 8.70
CA ASN A 98 14.20 -5.60 8.46
C ASN A 98 13.83 -4.27 9.13
N THR A 99 14.77 -3.61 9.78
CA THR A 99 14.56 -2.31 10.42
C THR A 99 15.69 -1.38 10.04
N PHE A 100 15.38 -0.15 9.68
CA PHE A 100 16.35 0.83 9.22
C PHE A 100 16.07 2.19 9.83
N THR A 101 17.11 2.93 10.20
CA THR A 101 16.96 4.34 10.59
C THR A 101 17.41 5.25 9.45
N ILE A 102 16.52 6.11 8.96
CA ILE A 102 16.76 7.03 7.84
C ILE A 102 16.37 8.46 8.22
N LYS A 103 16.97 9.45 7.58
CA LYS A 103 16.70 10.87 7.80
C LYS A 103 15.59 11.40 6.90
N GLN A 104 14.72 12.23 7.46
CA GLN A 104 13.71 13.00 6.73
C GLN A 104 14.35 13.91 5.67
N GLY A 105 13.72 14.01 4.50
CA GLY A 105 14.11 14.94 3.43
C GLY A 105 15.36 14.53 2.64
N VAL A 106 15.99 13.40 2.96
CA VAL A 106 17.17 12.91 2.24
C VAL A 106 16.78 11.71 1.37
N PRO A 107 17.00 11.74 0.04
CA PRO A 107 16.62 10.65 -0.85
C PRO A 107 17.22 9.31 -0.43
N VAL A 108 16.40 8.26 -0.45
CA VAL A 108 16.76 6.90 -0.07
C VAL A 108 16.82 6.03 -1.31
N LYS A 109 17.93 5.30 -1.46
CA LYS A 109 18.09 4.21 -2.41
C LYS A 109 18.00 2.88 -1.66
N TRP A 110 16.89 2.19 -1.84
CA TRP A 110 16.60 0.93 -1.18
C TRP A 110 16.96 -0.25 -2.08
N VAL A 111 18.02 -0.97 -1.71
CA VAL A 111 18.56 -2.10 -2.46
C VAL A 111 18.23 -3.40 -1.73
N ILE A 112 17.50 -4.27 -2.40
CA ILE A 112 17.05 -5.56 -1.88
C ILE A 112 17.70 -6.68 -2.70
N ASN A 113 18.58 -7.45 -2.07
CA ASN A 113 19.13 -8.66 -2.68
C ASN A 113 18.19 -9.85 -2.40
N SER A 114 17.49 -10.33 -3.42
CA SER A 114 16.66 -11.53 -3.32
C SER A 114 17.47 -12.76 -3.65
N THR A 115 17.65 -13.65 -2.68
CA THR A 115 18.32 -14.95 -2.88
C THR A 115 17.32 -16.08 -3.09
N ASP A 116 16.04 -15.87 -2.77
CA ASP A 116 14.97 -16.87 -2.85
C ASP A 116 13.66 -16.22 -3.35
N PRO A 117 13.56 -15.95 -4.68
CA PRO A 117 12.44 -15.25 -5.27
C PRO A 117 11.17 -16.10 -5.30
N ASN A 118 11.24 -17.43 -5.12
CA ASN A 118 10.08 -18.31 -5.15
C ASN A 118 9.33 -18.37 -3.80
N SER A 119 9.66 -17.48 -2.86
CA SER A 119 9.11 -17.47 -1.51
C SER A 119 8.04 -16.38 -1.34
N CYS A 120 7.19 -16.52 -0.31
CA CYS A 120 6.19 -15.49 0.04
C CYS A 120 6.83 -14.11 0.29
N ALA A 121 8.06 -14.09 0.83
CA ALA A 121 8.82 -12.87 1.08
C ALA A 121 9.21 -12.11 -0.19
N ALA A 122 9.20 -12.74 -1.37
CA ALA A 122 9.53 -12.07 -2.62
C ALA A 122 8.43 -11.10 -3.10
N SER A 123 7.19 -11.26 -2.61
CA SER A 123 6.09 -10.36 -2.96
C SER A 123 6.08 -9.14 -2.05
N LEU A 124 6.88 -8.13 -2.36
CA LEU A 124 7.08 -6.93 -1.55
C LEU A 124 5.91 -5.94 -1.66
N TYR A 125 5.53 -5.37 -0.52
CA TYR A 125 4.50 -4.34 -0.39
C TYR A 125 4.90 -3.29 0.66
N ALA A 126 4.87 -2.00 0.29
CA ALA A 126 5.05 -0.87 1.19
C ALA A 126 4.12 0.25 0.76
N LYS A 127 3.06 0.52 1.53
CA LYS A 127 1.96 1.39 1.13
C LYS A 127 2.40 2.85 1.07
N GLU A 128 3.10 3.31 2.11
CA GLU A 128 3.55 4.69 2.26
C GLU A 128 4.63 5.07 1.24
N LEU A 129 5.32 4.07 0.67
CA LEU A 129 6.32 4.26 -0.39
C LEU A 129 5.76 4.03 -1.80
N ASN A 130 4.48 3.66 -1.90
CA ASN A 130 3.86 3.23 -3.15
C ASN A 130 4.62 2.09 -3.87
N VAL A 131 5.18 1.14 -3.11
CA VAL A 131 5.91 -0.01 -3.65
C VAL A 131 5.04 -1.25 -3.56
N ARG A 132 4.74 -1.86 -4.71
CA ARG A 132 4.21 -3.22 -4.79
C ARG A 132 4.87 -3.97 -5.94
N SER A 133 5.78 -4.88 -5.62
CA SER A 133 6.62 -5.53 -6.63
C SER A 133 6.95 -6.97 -6.24
N TYR A 134 7.23 -7.80 -7.23
CA TYR A 134 7.77 -9.14 -7.02
C TYR A 134 9.28 -9.10 -7.26
N LEU A 135 10.06 -9.44 -6.23
CA LEU A 135 11.51 -9.38 -6.26
C LEU A 135 12.07 -10.43 -7.22
N LYS A 136 12.95 -9.99 -8.12
CA LYS A 136 13.71 -10.87 -9.01
C LYS A 136 14.97 -11.34 -8.30
N TYR A 137 15.48 -12.51 -8.67
CA TYR A 137 16.77 -12.99 -8.16
C TYR A 137 17.87 -11.92 -8.35
N GLY A 138 18.65 -11.66 -7.30
CA GLY A 138 19.67 -10.61 -7.28
C GLY A 138 19.17 -9.27 -6.76
N GLU A 139 19.81 -8.17 -7.19
CA GLU A 139 19.49 -6.82 -6.68
C GLU A 139 18.23 -6.24 -7.32
N ASN A 140 17.34 -5.75 -6.47
CA ASN A 140 16.15 -4.97 -6.83
C ASN A 140 16.29 -3.59 -6.16
N VAL A 141 16.03 -2.52 -6.91
CA VAL A 141 16.28 -1.15 -6.44
C VAL A 141 15.00 -0.34 -6.48
N PHE A 142 14.72 0.34 -5.38
CA PHE A 142 13.62 1.29 -5.23
C PHE A 142 14.18 2.62 -4.74
N GLU A 143 13.66 3.75 -5.21
CA GLU A 143 14.05 5.07 -4.74
C GLU A 143 12.83 5.79 -4.17
N PHE A 144 13.00 6.45 -3.02
CA PHE A 144 11.96 7.25 -2.38
C PHE A 144 12.58 8.36 -1.53
N THR A 145 11.79 9.38 -1.20
CA THR A 145 12.24 10.45 -0.28
C THR A 145 11.23 10.58 0.86
N PRO A 146 11.62 10.31 2.12
CA PRO A 146 10.70 10.42 3.25
C PRO A 146 10.41 11.89 3.58
N THR A 147 9.15 12.31 3.47
CA THR A 147 8.71 13.69 3.72
C THR A 147 8.26 13.91 5.16
N GLU A 148 7.87 12.87 5.88
CA GLU A 148 7.34 12.92 7.25
C GLU A 148 8.18 12.05 8.18
N VAL A 149 8.33 12.49 9.43
CA VAL A 149 8.94 11.68 10.50
C VAL A 149 7.99 10.59 10.97
N GLY A 150 8.55 9.49 11.46
CA GLY A 150 7.78 8.33 11.93
C GLY A 150 8.12 7.05 11.18
N ARG A 151 7.22 6.06 11.22
CA ARG A 151 7.48 4.73 10.67
C ARG A 151 6.82 4.52 9.33
N ILE A 152 7.64 4.12 8.36
CA ILE A 152 7.19 3.64 7.05
C ILE A 152 7.29 2.12 7.05
N ASN A 153 6.15 1.44 6.94
CA ASN A 153 6.09 -0.01 7.03
C ASN A 153 6.25 -0.69 5.67
N PHE A 154 6.89 -1.85 5.66
CA PHE A 154 6.88 -2.74 4.52
C PHE A 154 6.64 -4.18 4.95
N SER A 155 6.04 -4.98 4.07
CA SER A 155 5.76 -6.38 4.31
C SER A 155 5.78 -7.19 3.02
N CYS A 156 5.64 -8.51 3.12
CA CYS A 156 5.16 -9.26 1.97
C CYS A 156 3.65 -8.98 1.73
N SER A 157 3.10 -9.28 0.56
CA SER A 157 1.68 -9.01 0.23
C SER A 157 0.68 -9.66 1.19
N MET A 158 1.05 -10.79 1.82
CA MET A 158 0.23 -11.47 2.84
C MET A 158 0.46 -10.93 4.25
N GLY A 159 1.34 -9.94 4.39
CA GLY A 159 1.73 -9.35 5.66
C GLY A 159 2.66 -10.20 6.51
N MET A 160 2.87 -11.48 6.23
CA MET A 160 3.60 -12.41 7.13
C MET A 160 4.99 -11.92 7.55
N TYR A 161 5.85 -11.57 6.58
CA TYR A 161 7.18 -10.98 6.83
C TYR A 161 7.09 -9.46 6.77
N ARG A 162 7.69 -8.78 7.75
CA ARG A 162 7.52 -7.34 7.96
C ARG A 162 8.84 -6.66 8.33
N GLY A 163 8.90 -5.39 8.03
CA GLY A 163 9.94 -4.48 8.46
C GLY A 163 9.47 -3.04 8.40
N TYR A 164 10.33 -2.11 8.81
CA TYR A 164 10.01 -0.69 8.77
C TYR A 164 11.27 0.17 8.62
N PHE A 165 11.06 1.38 8.10
CA PHE A 165 12.00 2.47 8.18
C PHE A 165 11.55 3.42 9.29
N GLU A 166 12.42 3.67 10.25
CA GLU A 166 12.27 4.72 11.26
C GLU A 166 12.85 6.01 10.67
N VAL A 167 11.97 6.95 10.31
CA VAL A 167 12.35 8.27 9.80
C VAL A 167 12.58 9.21 10.97
N VAL A 168 13.84 9.62 11.16
CA VAL A 168 14.24 10.59 12.17
C VAL A 168 14.42 11.97 11.56
N GLU A 169 14.22 13.00 12.38
CA GLU A 169 14.46 14.38 12.00
C GLU A 169 15.91 14.55 11.50
N ASN A 170 16.05 15.20 10.35
CA ASN A 170 17.35 15.64 9.89
C ASN A 170 17.70 16.93 10.66
N ASN A 171 18.39 16.78 11.78
CA ASN A 171 18.84 17.90 12.64
C ASN A 171 19.87 18.85 11.97
N ALA A 172 19.98 18.85 10.64
CA ALA A 172 20.85 19.74 9.88
C ALA A 172 20.31 21.17 9.76
N THR A 173 19.04 21.46 10.10
CA THR A 173 18.54 22.84 10.22
C THR A 173 17.41 22.93 11.26
N LEU A 174 17.79 23.22 12.51
CA LEU A 174 16.87 23.73 13.52
C LEU A 174 16.38 25.13 13.09
N SER A 175 15.08 25.28 12.84
CA SER A 175 14.34 26.51 13.16
C SER A 175 12.86 26.19 13.38
N PRO A 176 12.22 26.68 14.45
CA PRO A 176 10.97 26.16 14.96
C PRO A 176 9.76 26.63 14.15
N SER A 177 8.77 25.75 14.06
CA SER A 177 7.41 26.03 13.56
C SER A 177 6.78 27.23 14.27
N PRO A 178 6.06 28.13 13.56
CA PRO A 178 4.99 28.89 14.18
C PRO A 178 3.66 28.14 13.99
N THR A 179 3.07 27.83 15.13
CA THR A 179 1.64 27.57 15.33
C THR A 179 0.78 28.65 14.65
N VAL A 180 0.00 28.30 13.63
CA VAL A 180 -1.27 28.97 13.27
C VAL A 180 -2.20 27.85 12.78
N SER A 181 -3.06 27.30 13.64
CA SER A 181 -4.42 27.75 13.92
C SER A 181 -5.33 27.80 12.68
N ALA A 182 -6.44 27.09 12.77
CA ALA A 182 -7.44 26.90 11.74
C ALA A 182 -7.96 28.21 11.12
N ALA A 183 -8.05 28.25 9.79
CA ALA A 183 -9.06 29.01 9.05
C ALA A 183 -9.20 28.48 7.61
N THR A 184 -10.41 27.99 7.32
CA THR A 184 -11.04 27.79 6.00
C THR A 184 -10.60 28.80 4.93
N THR A 185 -10.17 28.33 3.74
CA THR A 185 -10.69 28.84 2.44
C THR A 185 -10.35 27.91 1.26
N ALA A 186 -11.41 27.49 0.58
CA ALA A 186 -11.58 27.32 -0.86
C ALA A 186 -10.52 26.60 -1.72
N SER A 187 -11.00 25.54 -2.37
CA SER A 187 -10.61 25.08 -3.70
C SER A 187 -10.28 26.26 -4.63
N ALA A 188 -9.03 26.32 -5.07
CA ALA A 188 -8.63 27.04 -6.26
C ALA A 188 -8.10 26.03 -7.27
N THR A 189 -8.85 25.87 -8.36
CA THR A 189 -8.42 25.24 -9.60
C THR A 189 -6.99 25.69 -9.93
N PRO A 190 -6.00 24.78 -10.09
CA PRO A 190 -4.69 25.21 -10.55
C PRO A 190 -4.86 25.83 -11.95
N PRO A 191 -4.31 27.03 -12.21
CA PRO A 191 -4.41 27.68 -13.53
C PRO A 191 -3.79 26.80 -14.62
N PRO A 192 -4.17 26.99 -15.90
CA PRO A 192 -3.54 26.25 -17.00
C PRO A 192 -2.05 26.62 -17.08
N THR A 193 -1.19 25.62 -16.89
CA THR A 193 0.28 25.78 -17.04
C THR A 193 0.69 25.98 -18.50
N ASP A 194 -0.21 25.79 -19.48
CA ASP A 194 0.08 26.04 -20.89
C ASP A 194 -1.18 26.50 -21.66
N PRO A 195 -1.21 27.70 -22.28
CA PRO A 195 -2.37 28.19 -23.04
C PRO A 195 -2.69 27.39 -24.32
N ASN A 196 -1.80 26.48 -24.75
CA ASN A 196 -2.02 25.58 -25.89
C ASN A 196 -2.42 24.15 -25.50
N ALA A 197 -2.75 23.89 -24.22
CA ALA A 197 -3.13 22.55 -23.77
C ALA A 197 -4.53 22.13 -24.24
N GLN A 198 -4.65 20.91 -24.76
CA GLN A 198 -5.91 20.25 -25.06
C GLN A 198 -6.57 19.81 -23.76
N VAL A 199 -7.65 20.46 -23.35
CA VAL A 199 -8.38 20.11 -22.12
C VAL A 199 -9.46 19.07 -22.41
N ILE A 200 -9.34 17.90 -21.80
CA ILE A 200 -10.38 16.86 -21.79
C ILE A 200 -10.97 16.74 -20.38
N LYS A 201 -12.28 16.53 -20.28
CA LYS A 201 -13.00 16.51 -19.00
C LYS A 201 -13.85 15.26 -18.83
N ALA A 202 -13.90 14.73 -17.62
CA ALA A 202 -14.76 13.63 -17.23
C ALA A 202 -15.43 13.87 -15.88
N THR A 203 -16.48 13.13 -15.61
CA THR A 203 -17.08 12.96 -14.29
C THR A 203 -16.94 11.52 -13.84
N TYR A 204 -16.79 11.31 -12.54
CA TYR A 204 -16.80 9.98 -11.92
C TYR A 204 -18.00 9.85 -10.97
N SER A 205 -18.76 8.77 -11.12
CA SER A 205 -19.75 8.32 -10.13
C SER A 205 -19.58 6.83 -9.84
N GLN A 206 -20.01 6.36 -8.67
CA GLN A 206 -19.94 4.94 -8.34
C GLN A 206 -20.81 4.07 -9.26
N LYS A 207 -21.90 4.62 -9.80
CA LYS A 207 -22.82 3.90 -10.69
C LYS A 207 -22.37 3.95 -12.15
N GLY A 208 -21.87 5.09 -12.60
CA GLY A 208 -21.56 5.35 -14.00
C GLY A 208 -20.10 5.15 -14.40
N ASP A 209 -19.21 5.01 -13.41
CA ASP A 209 -17.75 5.10 -13.58
C ASP A 209 -17.36 6.46 -14.21
N ILE A 210 -16.18 6.53 -14.82
CA ILE A 210 -15.69 7.68 -15.57
C ILE A 210 -16.54 7.86 -16.82
N GLN A 211 -17.09 9.07 -17.01
CA GLN A 211 -17.80 9.47 -18.21
C GLN A 211 -17.32 10.83 -18.73
N PRO A 212 -17.10 10.98 -20.05
CA PRO A 212 -17.19 9.94 -21.07
C PRO A 212 -16.04 8.90 -20.96
N LYS A 213 -16.22 7.73 -21.57
CA LYS A 213 -15.21 6.65 -21.55
C LYS A 213 -14.18 6.74 -22.69
N ARG A 214 -14.38 7.65 -23.64
CA ARG A 214 -13.53 7.78 -24.84
C ARG A 214 -13.18 9.23 -25.07
N PHE A 215 -11.89 9.47 -25.29
CA PHE A 215 -11.32 10.79 -25.55
C PHE A 215 -10.44 10.71 -26.80
N ALA A 216 -10.36 11.82 -27.55
CA ALA A 216 -9.46 11.94 -28.68
C ALA A 216 -8.59 13.19 -28.50
N VAL A 217 -7.28 13.06 -28.66
CA VAL A 217 -6.28 14.13 -28.49
C VAL A 217 -5.21 14.03 -29.58
N LYS A 218 -4.53 15.13 -29.88
CA LYS A 218 -3.41 15.17 -30.84
C LYS A 218 -2.07 14.80 -30.20
N ALA A 219 -1.22 14.09 -30.93
CA ALA A 219 0.17 13.82 -30.56
C ALA A 219 1.01 15.12 -30.51
N ASN A 220 2.03 15.12 -29.65
CA ASN A 220 3.00 16.22 -29.46
C ASN A 220 2.36 17.56 -29.04
N GLN A 221 1.18 17.52 -28.42
CA GLN A 221 0.52 18.68 -27.82
C GLN A 221 0.20 18.39 -26.36
N PRO A 222 0.39 19.35 -25.43
CA PRO A 222 0.07 19.15 -24.04
C PRO A 222 -1.43 18.86 -23.88
N VAL A 223 -1.77 17.93 -23.00
CA VAL A 223 -3.13 17.50 -22.68
C VAL A 223 -3.34 17.65 -21.19
N ARG A 224 -4.46 18.25 -20.81
CA ARG A 224 -4.92 18.34 -19.44
C ARG A 224 -6.21 17.55 -19.27
N PHE A 225 -6.18 16.51 -18.45
CA PHE A 225 -7.33 15.67 -18.16
C PHE A 225 -7.90 15.96 -16.78
N GLU A 226 -9.10 16.53 -16.75
CA GLU A 226 -9.80 16.90 -15.53
C GLU A 226 -10.93 15.92 -15.24
N ILE A 227 -11.02 15.44 -14.00
CA ILE A 227 -12.00 14.45 -13.59
C ILE A 227 -12.66 14.90 -12.31
N LEU A 228 -13.93 15.28 -12.40
CA LEU A 228 -14.72 15.65 -11.24
C LEU A 228 -15.37 14.41 -10.62
N ALA A 229 -15.04 14.10 -9.37
CA ALA A 229 -15.67 13.00 -8.65
C ALA A 229 -16.97 13.46 -7.97
N GLU A 230 -18.10 12.87 -8.36
CA GLU A 230 -19.42 13.09 -7.74
C GLU A 230 -19.64 12.22 -6.48
N ASP A 231 -18.93 11.09 -6.42
CA ASP A 231 -18.94 10.13 -5.33
C ASP A 231 -17.51 9.82 -4.85
N ASP A 232 -17.39 9.32 -3.62
CA ASP A 232 -16.11 8.79 -3.11
C ASP A 232 -15.75 7.49 -3.81
N GLY A 233 -14.50 7.42 -4.26
CA GLY A 233 -13.88 6.26 -4.84
C GLY A 233 -13.78 5.10 -3.85
N ARG A 234 -14.27 3.90 -4.24
CA ARG A 234 -14.12 2.67 -3.44
C ARG A 234 -13.58 1.51 -4.26
N GLY A 235 -12.73 0.70 -3.62
CA GLY A 235 -12.07 -0.45 -4.26
C GLY A 235 -11.23 -0.02 -5.48
N CYS A 236 -11.12 -0.89 -6.48
CA CYS A 236 -10.44 -0.55 -7.74
C CYS A 236 -11.02 0.74 -8.37
N MET A 237 -12.34 0.97 -8.30
CA MET A 237 -12.97 2.14 -8.92
C MET A 237 -12.60 3.48 -8.28
N GLY A 238 -11.94 3.47 -7.11
CA GLY A 238 -11.52 4.70 -6.45
C GLY A 238 -10.19 5.26 -6.89
N SER A 239 -9.47 4.59 -7.79
CA SER A 239 -8.16 5.04 -8.28
C SER A 239 -8.16 5.14 -9.79
N ILE A 240 -7.45 6.13 -10.35
CA ILE A 240 -7.34 6.29 -11.79
C ILE A 240 -5.88 6.55 -12.19
N THR A 241 -5.47 5.90 -13.27
CA THR A 241 -4.16 6.09 -13.90
C THR A 241 -4.23 5.83 -15.41
N ILE A 242 -3.23 6.29 -16.14
CA ILE A 242 -3.04 6.04 -17.58
C ILE A 242 -1.60 5.51 -17.74
N PRO A 243 -1.36 4.21 -17.53
CA PRO A 243 0.00 3.67 -17.28
C PRO A 243 1.04 4.00 -18.36
N ASP A 244 0.58 4.19 -19.58
CA ASP A 244 1.42 4.43 -20.76
C ASP A 244 1.62 5.94 -21.05
N LEU A 245 0.96 6.84 -20.32
CA LEU A 245 1.06 8.30 -20.47
C LEU A 245 1.47 9.02 -19.18
N ILE A 246 1.14 8.46 -18.02
CA ILE A 246 1.48 8.99 -16.70
C ILE A 246 1.92 7.85 -15.78
N GLU A 247 2.95 8.09 -14.97
CA GLU A 247 3.41 7.13 -13.94
C GLU A 247 2.64 7.28 -12.62
N GLU A 248 1.93 8.40 -12.47
CA GLU A 248 1.16 8.74 -11.27
C GLU A 248 -0.27 8.18 -11.31
N TYR A 249 -0.85 7.94 -10.15
CA TYR A 249 -2.26 7.65 -9.97
C TYR A 249 -2.81 8.52 -8.84
N ASP A 250 -4.08 8.91 -8.94
CA ASP A 250 -4.76 9.66 -7.87
C ASP A 250 -6.02 8.91 -7.42
N ILE A 251 -6.49 9.26 -6.21
CA ILE A 251 -7.70 8.74 -5.60
C ILE A 251 -8.85 9.72 -5.86
N LEU A 252 -9.98 9.19 -6.30
CA LEU A 252 -11.17 9.98 -6.58
C LEU A 252 -11.92 10.26 -5.27
N GLU A 253 -11.90 11.51 -4.83
CA GLU A 253 -12.58 11.99 -3.62
C GLU A 253 -13.79 12.84 -3.99
N LYS A 254 -14.93 12.65 -3.32
CA LYS A 254 -16.16 13.36 -3.65
C LYS A 254 -15.97 14.88 -3.61
N GLY A 255 -16.37 15.55 -4.69
CA GLY A 255 -16.27 17.00 -4.85
C GLY A 255 -14.88 17.51 -5.27
N ARG A 256 -13.87 16.63 -5.38
CA ARG A 256 -12.52 16.97 -5.84
C ARG A 256 -12.42 16.76 -7.35
N THR A 257 -11.81 17.74 -8.02
CA THR A 257 -11.38 17.60 -9.42
C THR A 257 -9.95 17.11 -9.44
N THR A 258 -9.75 15.88 -9.91
CA THR A 258 -8.43 15.30 -10.18
C THR A 258 -7.92 15.83 -11.52
N VAL A 259 -6.65 16.21 -11.61
CA VAL A 259 -6.06 16.77 -12.84
C VAL A 259 -4.80 15.99 -13.20
N PHE A 260 -4.73 15.54 -14.45
CA PHE A 260 -3.53 14.93 -15.03
C PHE A 260 -3.05 15.74 -16.21
N ASP A 261 -1.80 16.20 -16.15
CA ASP A 261 -1.14 16.89 -17.26
C ASP A 261 -0.13 15.95 -17.91
N PHE A 262 -0.24 15.73 -19.22
CA PHE A 262 0.67 14.85 -19.97
C PHE A 262 0.81 15.30 -21.42
N THR A 263 1.91 14.91 -22.08
CA THR A 263 2.14 15.21 -23.51
C THR A 263 2.36 13.90 -24.26
N PRO A 264 1.36 13.37 -24.97
CA PRO A 264 1.50 12.09 -25.67
C PRO A 264 2.35 12.27 -26.94
N THR A 265 3.44 11.52 -27.06
CA THR A 265 4.38 11.64 -28.21
C THR A 265 4.14 10.59 -29.29
N LYS A 266 3.51 9.45 -28.95
CA LYS A 266 3.24 8.34 -29.88
C LYS A 266 1.74 8.25 -30.18
N PRO A 267 1.33 8.15 -31.46
CA PRO A 267 -0.07 7.88 -31.80
C PRO A 267 -0.46 6.47 -31.35
N GLY A 268 -1.71 6.30 -30.91
CA GLY A 268 -2.18 5.02 -30.38
C GLY A 268 -3.36 5.14 -29.42
N ASN A 269 -3.81 3.98 -28.94
CA ASN A 269 -4.89 3.90 -27.95
C ASN A 269 -4.30 3.64 -26.57
N TYR A 270 -4.56 4.54 -25.64
CA TYR A 270 -4.07 4.50 -24.27
C TYR A 270 -5.23 4.21 -23.33
N LEU A 271 -5.07 3.23 -22.44
CA LEU A 271 -6.13 2.82 -21.52
C LEU A 271 -6.11 3.67 -20.25
N ILE A 272 -7.27 4.22 -19.92
CA ILE A 272 -7.54 4.73 -18.58
C ILE A 272 -7.89 3.50 -17.74
N THR A 273 -7.17 3.28 -16.65
CA THR A 273 -7.34 2.10 -15.80
C THR A 273 -7.46 2.48 -14.32
N CYS A 274 -7.89 1.55 -13.48
CA CYS A 274 -7.61 1.66 -12.05
C CYS A 274 -6.20 1.18 -11.69
N SER A 275 -5.76 1.44 -10.46
CA SER A 275 -4.49 0.92 -9.92
C SER A 275 -4.34 -0.61 -9.98
N MET A 276 -5.44 -1.36 -10.15
CA MET A 276 -5.45 -2.81 -10.36
C MET A 276 -5.43 -3.23 -11.84
N GLY A 277 -5.30 -2.29 -12.78
CA GLY A 277 -5.24 -2.55 -14.23
C GLY A 277 -6.57 -2.77 -14.92
N SER A 278 -7.70 -2.63 -14.22
CA SER A 278 -9.03 -2.76 -14.84
C SER A 278 -9.28 -1.57 -15.79
N PRO A 279 -9.62 -1.80 -17.08
CA PRO A 279 -9.93 -0.73 -18.02
C PRO A 279 -11.20 0.02 -17.64
N ARG A 280 -11.15 1.35 -17.69
CA ARG A 280 -12.24 2.29 -17.36
C ARG A 280 -12.59 3.21 -18.52
N GLY A 281 -11.64 3.45 -19.43
CA GLY A 281 -11.81 4.27 -20.63
C GLY A 281 -10.61 4.20 -21.57
N THR A 282 -10.65 4.99 -22.63
CA THR A 282 -9.60 5.02 -23.67
C THR A 282 -9.36 6.46 -24.14
N ILE A 283 -8.09 6.82 -24.29
CA ILE A 283 -7.63 8.03 -24.92
C ILE A 283 -6.98 7.64 -26.25
N THR A 284 -7.54 8.10 -27.36
CA THR A 284 -6.99 7.90 -28.69
C THR A 284 -6.13 9.11 -29.05
N VAL A 285 -4.83 8.88 -29.24
CA VAL A 285 -3.88 9.89 -29.68
C VAL A 285 -3.74 9.80 -31.20
N GLN A 286 -4.06 10.89 -31.90
CA GLN A 286 -3.99 11.04 -33.35
C GLN A 286 -2.76 11.83 -33.79
#